data_AF-A0A5U3HYS8-F1
#
_entry.id   AF-A0A5U3HYS8-F1
#
_cell.length_a   1.000
_cell.length_b   1.000
_cell.length_c   1.000
_cell.angle_alpha   90.00
_cell.angle_beta   90.00
_cell.angle_gamma   90.00
#
_symmetry.space_group_name_H-M   'P 1'
#
loop_
_entity.id
_entity.type
_entity.pdbx_description
1 polymer ?
#
loop_
_entity_poly.entity_id
_entity_poly.type
_entity_poly.pdbx_seq_one_letter_code
_entity_poly.pdbx_strand_id
1 'polypeptide(L)'
;MDKIIADYVDKFSSFSDSISETIGSVNEYWIPDESPLIMLFSQIGKSLVAIFSELDCVKKELLFKYIEDGMASDNDELATAIATGLVEAI
;
A
#
# COMPACT_ATOMS: atom_id res chain seq x y z
N MET A 1 -4.31 -7.16 12.42
CA MET A 1 -4.36 -5.85 11.72
C MET A 1 -5.57 -4.98 12.12
N ASP A 2 -5.38 -3.67 12.32
CA ASP A 2 -6.46 -2.69 12.56
C ASP A 2 -7.40 -2.58 11.34
N LYS A 3 -8.70 -2.29 11.58
CA LYS A 3 -9.71 -2.25 10.50
C LYS A 3 -9.42 -1.16 9.47
N ILE A 4 -8.98 0.02 9.89
CA ILE A 4 -8.68 1.13 8.98
C ILE A 4 -7.53 0.73 8.05
N ILE A 5 -6.55 0.01 8.58
CA ILE A 5 -5.38 -0.47 7.84
C ILE A 5 -5.79 -1.56 6.85
N ALA A 6 -6.62 -2.52 7.27
CA ALA A 6 -7.16 -3.55 6.38
C ALA A 6 -7.96 -2.93 5.22
N ASP A 7 -8.86 -1.98 5.51
CA ASP A 7 -9.63 -1.25 4.51
C ASP A 7 -8.69 -0.49 3.54
N TYR A 8 -7.53 -0.03 4.02
CA TYR A 8 -6.52 0.63 3.19
C TYR A 8 -5.77 -0.32 2.26
N VAL A 9 -5.39 -1.49 2.77
CA VAL A 9 -4.76 -2.57 1.99
C VAL A 9 -5.72 -3.04 0.89
N ASP A 10 -7.01 -3.15 1.19
CA ASP A 10 -8.04 -3.54 0.22
C ASP A 10 -8.22 -2.51 -0.91
N LYS A 11 -8.07 -1.20 -0.62
CA LYS A 11 -8.04 -0.15 -1.66
C LYS A 11 -6.89 -0.36 -2.64
N PHE A 12 -5.70 -0.67 -2.14
CA PHE A 12 -4.52 -0.93 -2.98
C PHE A 12 -4.63 -2.25 -3.74
N SER A 13 -5.15 -3.30 -3.10
CA SER A 13 -5.46 -4.58 -3.76
C SER A 13 -6.42 -4.40 -4.93
N SER A 14 -7.48 -3.61 -4.73
CA SER A 14 -8.48 -3.32 -5.78
C SER A 14 -7.97 -2.37 -6.88
N PHE A 15 -6.82 -1.72 -6.69
CA PHE A 15 -6.26 -0.77 -7.66
C PHE A 15 -5.59 -1.48 -8.84
N SER A 16 -4.95 -2.63 -8.60
CA SER A 16 -4.23 -3.40 -9.61
C SER A 16 -4.04 -4.85 -9.19
N ASP A 17 -4.24 -5.78 -10.13
CA ASP A 17 -3.96 -7.21 -9.92
C ASP A 17 -2.52 -7.46 -9.47
N SER A 18 -1.54 -6.72 -10.02
CA SER A 18 -0.13 -6.84 -9.63
C SER A 18 0.11 -6.46 -8.16
N ILE A 19 -0.62 -5.46 -7.66
CA ILE A 19 -0.53 -5.06 -6.25
C ILE A 19 -1.22 -6.10 -5.37
N SER A 20 -2.38 -6.60 -5.79
CA SER A 20 -3.07 -7.70 -5.09
C SER A 20 -2.18 -8.94 -4.96
N GLU A 21 -1.51 -9.37 -6.03
CA GLU A 21 -0.55 -10.47 -6.01
C GLU A 21 0.63 -10.21 -5.08
N THR A 22 1.12 -8.96 -5.06
CA THR A 22 2.20 -8.54 -4.14
C THR A 22 1.77 -8.66 -2.69
N ILE A 23 0.59 -8.16 -2.34
CA ILE A 23 0.02 -8.25 -0.99
C ILE A 23 -0.14 -9.72 -0.58
N GLY A 24 -0.67 -10.55 -1.47
CA GLY A 24 -0.82 -11.99 -1.25
C GLY A 24 0.52 -12.67 -0.97
N SER A 25 1.54 -12.39 -1.79
CA SER A 25 2.88 -12.97 -1.65
C SER A 25 3.57 -12.55 -0.37
N VAL A 26 3.43 -11.27 0.04
CA VAL A 26 3.96 -10.79 1.31
C VAL A 26 3.26 -11.52 2.45
N ASN A 27 1.93 -11.58 2.47
CA ASN A 27 1.20 -12.24 3.53
C ASN A 27 1.57 -13.72 3.64
N GLU A 28 1.68 -14.43 2.52
CA GLU A 28 2.08 -15.85 2.50
C GLU A 28 3.48 -16.06 3.10
N TYR A 29 4.44 -15.17 2.80
CA TYR A 29 5.80 -15.26 3.33
C TYR A 29 5.87 -15.18 4.86
N TRP A 30 4.96 -14.41 5.48
CA TRP A 30 4.97 -14.19 6.93
C TRP A 30 4.19 -15.24 7.73
N ILE A 31 3.40 -16.11 7.08
CA ILE A 31 2.64 -17.17 7.76
C ILE A 31 3.57 -18.04 8.63
N PRO A 32 3.24 -18.31 9.91
CA PRO A 32 1.94 -18.08 10.57
C PRO A 32 1.75 -16.69 11.20
N ASP A 33 2.74 -15.81 11.12
CA ASP A 33 2.70 -14.46 11.70
C ASP A 33 2.10 -13.42 10.74
N GLU A 34 1.76 -12.24 11.26
CA GLU A 34 1.37 -11.09 10.43
C GLU A 34 2.62 -10.37 9.90
N SER A 35 2.54 -9.88 8.66
CA SER A 35 3.62 -9.08 8.07
C SER A 35 3.76 -7.73 8.80
N PRO A 36 4.99 -7.25 9.06
CA PRO A 36 5.19 -5.89 9.55
C PRO A 36 4.63 -4.88 8.54
N LEU A 37 3.82 -3.93 8.99
CA LEU A 37 3.14 -2.98 8.10
C LEU A 37 4.10 -2.16 7.24
N ILE A 38 5.22 -1.74 7.80
CA ILE A 38 6.28 -1.03 7.03
C ILE A 38 6.75 -1.87 5.84
N MET A 39 6.93 -3.19 6.04
CA MET A 39 7.35 -4.10 4.98
C MET A 39 6.24 -4.29 3.95
N LEU A 40 4.99 -4.46 4.38
CA LEU A 40 3.85 -4.58 3.48
C LEU A 40 3.72 -3.35 2.57
N PHE A 41 3.69 -2.15 3.16
CA PHE A 41 3.56 -0.91 2.41
C PHE A 41 4.79 -0.59 1.55
N SER A 42 6.00 -1.04 1.94
CA SER A 42 7.20 -0.97 1.09
C SER A 42 7.09 -1.81 -0.17
N GLN A 43 6.52 -3.01 -0.08
CA GLN A 43 6.30 -3.83 -1.27
C GLN A 43 5.17 -3.25 -2.15
N ILE A 44 4.11 -2.72 -1.55
CA ILE A 44 3.06 -1.99 -2.29
C ILE A 44 3.67 -0.81 -3.05
N GLY A 45 4.53 0.00 -2.41
CA GLY A 45 5.23 1.13 -3.04
C GLY A 45 6.05 0.71 -4.27
N LYS A 46 6.82 -0.37 -4.16
CA LYS A 46 7.60 -0.92 -5.29
C LYS A 46 6.72 -1.38 -6.44
N SER A 47 5.63 -2.07 -6.15
CA SER A 47 4.68 -2.52 -7.18
C SER A 47 3.95 -1.37 -7.84
N LEU A 48 3.67 -0.28 -7.10
CA LEU A 48 3.13 0.95 -7.67
C LEU A 48 4.08 1.59 -8.68
N VAL A 49 5.38 1.71 -8.36
CA VAL A 49 6.39 2.23 -9.29
C VAL A 49 6.46 1.38 -10.56
N ALA A 50 6.41 0.05 -10.41
CA ALA A 50 6.48 -0.87 -11.54
C ALA A 50 5.36 -0.66 -12.57
N ILE A 51 4.14 -0.31 -12.11
CA ILE A 51 2.98 -0.08 -12.99
C ILE A 51 2.75 1.40 -13.32
N PHE A 52 3.48 2.33 -12.70
CA PHE A 52 3.16 3.77 -12.74
C PHE A 52 3.16 4.35 -14.16
N SER A 53 4.07 3.90 -15.02
CA SER A 53 4.16 4.37 -16.41
C SER A 53 2.94 4.01 -17.25
N GLU A 54 2.22 2.94 -16.87
CA GLU A 54 1.06 2.39 -17.57
C GLU A 54 -0.27 3.03 -17.10
N LEU A 55 -0.25 3.75 -15.97
CA LEU A 55 -1.43 4.42 -15.43
C LEU A 55 -1.79 5.68 -16.24
N ASP A 56 -3.08 5.84 -16.51
CA ASP A 56 -3.66 7.08 -17.03
C ASP A 56 -3.63 8.20 -15.98
N CYS A 57 -3.93 9.42 -16.42
CA CYS A 57 -3.89 10.61 -15.56
C CYS A 57 -4.83 10.49 -14.35
N VAL A 58 -6.03 9.93 -14.54
CA VAL A 58 -7.05 9.80 -13.49
C VAL A 58 -6.59 8.81 -12.42
N LYS A 59 -6.02 7.67 -12.83
CA LYS A 59 -5.46 6.68 -11.90
C LYS A 59 -4.25 7.21 -11.14
N LYS A 60 -3.42 8.03 -11.76
CA LYS A 60 -2.29 8.70 -11.09
C LYS A 60 -2.77 9.68 -10.03
N GLU A 61 -3.75 10.53 -10.35
CA GLU A 61 -4.36 11.43 -9.38
C GLU A 61 -5.01 10.67 -8.21
N LEU A 62 -5.73 9.58 -8.50
CA LEU A 62 -6.33 8.74 -7.48
C LEU A 62 -5.27 8.10 -6.56
N LEU A 63 -4.16 7.64 -7.14
CA LEU A 63 -3.04 7.09 -6.37
C LEU A 63 -2.45 8.14 -5.43
N PHE A 64 -2.13 9.34 -5.94
CA PHE A 64 -1.58 10.40 -5.09
C PHE A 64 -2.55 10.78 -3.98
N LYS A 65 -3.85 10.83 -4.27
CA LYS A 65 -4.87 11.04 -3.25
C LYS A 65 -4.87 9.95 -2.18
N TYR A 66 -4.71 8.68 -2.55
CA TYR A 66 -4.58 7.60 -1.56
C TYR A 66 -3.32 7.72 -0.71
N ILE A 67 -2.23 8.28 -1.23
CA ILE A 67 -1.04 8.53 -0.43
C ILE A 67 -1.31 9.68 0.55
N GLU A 68 -1.86 10.79 0.07
CA GLU A 68 -2.20 11.97 0.89
C GLU A 68 -3.19 11.65 2.00
N ASP A 69 -4.30 10.97 1.67
CA ASP A 69 -5.33 10.56 2.64
C ASP A 69 -4.74 9.60 3.70
N GLY A 70 -3.76 8.79 3.31
CA GLY A 70 -3.11 7.82 4.21
C GLY A 70 -2.13 8.49 5.17
N MET A 71 -1.36 9.46 4.67
CA MET A 71 -0.45 10.27 5.49
C MET A 71 -1.21 11.20 6.46
N ALA A 72 -2.40 11.66 6.07
CA ALA A 72 -3.24 12.54 6.88
C ALA A 72 -4.20 11.78 7.82
N SER A 73 -4.12 10.45 7.87
CA SER A 73 -4.95 9.61 8.73
C SER A 73 -4.72 9.90 10.22
N ASP A 74 -5.79 9.90 11.02
CA ASP A 74 -5.72 9.96 12.49
C ASP A 74 -5.15 8.68 13.13
N ASN A 75 -4.94 7.63 12.33
CA ASN A 75 -4.26 6.41 12.77
C ASN A 75 -2.75 6.57 12.54
N ASP A 76 -2.00 6.81 13.62
CA ASP A 76 -0.54 7.01 13.61
C ASP A 76 0.22 5.86 12.95
N GLU A 77 -0.24 4.62 13.13
CA GLU A 77 0.39 3.43 12.56
C GLU A 77 0.22 3.41 11.04
N LEU A 78 -0.98 3.73 10.53
CA LEU A 78 -1.23 3.89 9.10
C LEU A 78 -0.42 5.05 8.52
N ALA A 79 -0.45 6.23 9.15
CA ALA A 79 0.26 7.41 8.68
C ALA A 79 1.78 7.13 8.58
N THR A 80 2.34 6.45 9.59
CA THR A 80 3.74 6.00 9.58
C THR A 80 4.01 4.97 8.49
N ALA A 81 3.12 3.98 8.31
CA ALA A 81 3.29 2.96 7.29
C ALA A 81 3.22 3.51 5.86
N ILE A 82 2.39 4.53 5.63
CA ILE A 82 2.36 5.21 4.34
C ILE A 82 3.61 6.07 4.16
N ALA A 83 3.99 6.90 5.13
CA ALA A 83 5.14 7.80 5.01
C ALA A 83 6.47 7.04 4.87
N THR A 84 6.73 6.08 5.77
CA THR A 84 8.01 5.36 5.82
C THR A 84 7.97 4.06 5.02
N GLY A 85 6.85 3.33 5.04
CA GLY A 85 6.73 2.10 4.28
C GLY A 85 6.57 2.37 2.79
N LEU A 86 5.54 3.13 2.41
CA LEU A 86 5.18 3.33 1.00
C LEU A 86 6.00 4.43 0.33
N VAL A 87 6.03 5.65 0.87
CA VAL A 87 6.61 6.80 0.18
C VAL A 87 8.14 6.70 0.08
N GLU A 88 8.85 6.27 1.12
CA GLU A 88 10.30 6.06 1.04
C GLU A 88 10.72 4.90 0.11
N ALA A 89 9.77 4.04 -0.27
CA ALA A 89 10.03 2.93 -1.19
C ALA A 89 9.84 3.30 -2.68
N ILE A 90 9.33 4.51 -2.96
CA ILE A 90 9.11 5.08 -4.31
C ILE A 90 10.30 5.93 -4.71
#